data_AF-A0A8T5KCA9-F1
#
_entry.id   AF-A0A8T5KCA9-F1
#
_cell.length_a   1.000
_cell.length_b   1.000
_cell.length_c   1.000
_cell.angle_alpha   90.00
_cell.angle_beta   90.00
_cell.angle_gamma   90.00
#
_symmetry.space_group_name_H-M   'P 1'
#
loop_
_entity.id
_entity.type
_entity.pdbx_description
1 polymer ?
#
loop_
_entity_poly.entity_id
_entity_poly.type
_entity_poly.pdbx_seq_one_letter_code
_entity_poly.pdbx_strand_id
1 'polypeptide(L)'
;MNLGTGYVVLRTHARINDLLDMDQMKQLADAPDVTEFLNRLKETSYGEFEVELNEKVSLDLEKNFTKKFIERIGEIVRITPSKMGEFLRAYFDFRFEVLNLKRILRGKFTDSSEEMIKESLIPIDPYLIKDYDDLVSSESLEVLVRKLNGGAYE
;
A
#
# COMPACT_ATOMS: atom_id res chain seq x y z
N MET A 1 -23.36 -0.81 -5.72
CA MET A 1 -24.00 -1.41 -6.92
C MET A 1 -23.46 -2.82 -7.06
N ASN A 2 -24.30 -3.85 -6.87
CA ASN A 2 -23.89 -5.25 -6.91
C ASN A 2 -23.97 -5.74 -8.37
N LEU A 3 -22.83 -5.93 -9.02
CA LEU A 3 -22.75 -6.21 -10.46
C LEU A 3 -22.62 -7.70 -10.81
N GLY A 4 -22.75 -8.58 -9.81
CA GLY A 4 -22.56 -10.02 -9.97
C GLY A 4 -21.09 -10.40 -10.17
N THR A 5 -20.73 -11.63 -9.77
CA THR A 5 -19.33 -12.10 -9.79
C THR A 5 -18.72 -12.09 -11.20
N GLY A 6 -19.51 -12.39 -12.23
CA GLY A 6 -19.04 -12.38 -13.62
C GLY A 6 -18.51 -11.01 -14.08
N TYR A 7 -19.18 -9.92 -13.69
CA TYR A 7 -18.73 -8.57 -14.00
C TYR A 7 -17.40 -8.23 -13.30
N VAL A 8 -17.28 -8.60 -12.02
CA VAL A 8 -16.05 -8.38 -11.23
C VAL A 8 -14.87 -9.11 -11.85
N VAL A 9 -15.07 -10.37 -12.26
CA VAL A 9 -14.04 -11.18 -12.93
C VAL A 9 -13.60 -10.51 -14.24
N LEU A 10 -14.55 -10.09 -15.08
CA LEU A 10 -14.24 -9.38 -16.33
C LEU A 10 -13.47 -8.07 -16.09
N ARG A 11 -13.90 -7.26 -15.12
CA ARG A 11 -13.20 -6.02 -14.75
C ARG A 11 -11.80 -6.28 -14.23
N THR A 12 -11.61 -7.33 -13.43
CA THR A 12 -10.29 -7.72 -12.91
C THR A 12 -9.38 -8.17 -14.04
N HIS A 13 -9.87 -8.99 -14.98
CA HIS A 13 -9.11 -9.38 -16.16
C HIS A 13 -8.74 -8.20 -17.05
N ALA A 14 -9.64 -7.22 -17.23
CA ALA A 14 -9.34 -6.02 -18.01
C ALA A 14 -8.16 -5.22 -17.42
N ARG A 15 -7.97 -5.25 -16.09
CA ARG A 15 -6.84 -4.59 -15.41
C ARG A 15 -5.49 -5.28 -15.65
N ILE A 16 -5.45 -6.52 -16.13
CA ILE A 16 -4.19 -7.20 -16.47
C ILE A 16 -3.46 -6.44 -17.58
N ASN A 17 -4.20 -5.82 -18.50
CA ASN A 17 -3.63 -5.01 -19.57
C ASN A 17 -2.94 -3.73 -19.06
N ASP A 18 -3.21 -3.31 -17.82
CA ASP A 18 -2.53 -2.17 -17.19
C ASP A 18 -1.16 -2.57 -16.62
N LEU A 19 -0.84 -3.87 -16.52
CA LEU A 19 0.45 -4.34 -16.00
C LEU A 19 1.56 -4.09 -17.01
N LEU A 20 2.75 -3.79 -16.51
CA LEU A 20 3.95 -3.67 -17.35
C LEU A 20 4.28 -5.02 -17.98
N ASP A 21 4.38 -5.06 -19.29
CA ASP A 21 4.88 -6.22 -20.01
C ASP A 21 6.41 -6.35 -19.89
N MET A 22 6.96 -7.44 -20.41
CA MET A 22 8.39 -7.72 -20.31
C MET A 22 9.25 -6.66 -21.01
N ASP A 23 8.78 -6.09 -22.12
CA ASP A 23 9.56 -5.13 -22.89
C ASP A 23 9.51 -3.74 -22.25
N GLN A 24 8.36 -3.34 -21.70
CA GLN A 24 8.25 -2.14 -20.86
C GLN A 24 9.14 -2.25 -19.61
N MET A 25 9.16 -3.41 -18.95
CA MET A 25 10.05 -3.65 -17.79
C MET A 25 11.52 -3.52 -18.17
N LYS A 26 11.95 -4.05 -19.33
CA LYS A 26 13.32 -3.87 -19.84
C LYS A 26 13.62 -2.42 -20.15
N GLN A 27 12.72 -1.71 -20.84
CA GLN A 27 12.90 -0.29 -21.14
C GLN A 27 13.06 0.54 -19.87
N LEU A 28 12.32 0.25 -18.81
CA LEU A 28 12.49 0.92 -17.52
C LEU A 28 13.83 0.55 -16.86
N ALA A 29 14.22 -0.73 -16.88
CA ALA A 29 15.47 -1.20 -16.30
C ALA A 29 16.72 -0.65 -17.02
N ASP A 30 16.64 -0.47 -18.34
CA ASP A 30 17.71 0.07 -19.18
C ASP A 30 17.76 1.62 -19.15
N ALA A 31 17.05 2.26 -18.21
CA ALA A 31 17.13 3.70 -18.03
C ALA A 31 18.51 4.09 -17.47
N PRO A 32 19.24 5.04 -18.08
CA PRO A 32 20.56 5.46 -17.63
C PRO A 32 20.56 6.18 -16.27
N ASP A 33 19.44 6.81 -15.91
CA ASP A 33 19.27 7.54 -14.66
C ASP A 33 17.79 7.61 -14.24
N VAL A 34 17.55 8.13 -13.03
CA VAL A 34 16.20 8.25 -12.44
C VAL A 34 15.29 9.18 -13.26
N THR A 35 15.85 10.23 -13.87
CA THR A 35 15.05 11.18 -14.68
C THR A 35 14.49 10.47 -15.90
N GLU A 36 15.33 9.73 -16.60
CA GLU A 36 14.93 8.96 -17.77
C GLU A 36 14.02 7.78 -17.40
N PHE A 37 14.25 7.14 -16.25
CA PHE A 37 13.33 6.14 -15.70
C PHE A 37 11.92 6.73 -15.52
N LEU A 38 11.82 7.92 -14.89
CA LEU A 38 10.53 8.59 -14.67
C LEU A 38 9.87 9.01 -15.99
N ASN A 39 10.64 9.48 -16.98
CA ASN A 39 10.12 9.81 -18.29
C ASN A 39 9.52 8.58 -18.99
N ARG A 40 10.23 7.44 -18.97
CA ARG A 40 9.72 6.18 -19.52
C ARG A 40 8.50 5.67 -18.75
N LEU A 41 8.49 5.82 -17.42
CA LEU A 41 7.37 5.42 -16.57
C LEU A 41 6.10 6.23 -16.88
N LYS A 42 6.23 7.52 -17.24
CA LYS A 42 5.11 8.39 -17.63
C LYS A 42 4.32 7.87 -18.83
N GLU A 43 4.98 7.15 -19.74
CA GLU A 43 4.35 6.54 -20.91
C GLU A 43 3.57 5.25 -20.59
N THR A 44 3.55 4.82 -19.33
CA THR A 44 2.86 3.62 -18.86
C THR A 44 1.64 3.94 -18.00
N SER A 45 0.83 2.93 -17.66
CA SER A 45 -0.30 3.10 -16.72
C SER A 45 0.11 3.50 -15.29
N TYR A 46 1.41 3.52 -15.01
CA TYR A 46 2.01 3.88 -13.72
C TYR A 46 2.53 5.31 -13.68
N GLY A 47 2.40 6.07 -14.78
CA GLY A 47 2.92 7.43 -14.93
C GLY A 47 2.12 8.55 -14.25
N GLU A 48 0.98 8.22 -13.64
CA GLU A 48 -0.03 9.19 -13.16
C GLU A 48 0.32 9.84 -11.80
N PHE A 49 1.57 10.26 -11.60
CA PHE A 49 1.97 11.03 -10.42
C PHE A 49 3.24 11.85 -10.68
N GLU A 50 3.39 12.93 -9.91
CA GLU A 50 4.61 13.74 -9.90
C GLU A 50 5.46 13.36 -8.69
N VAL A 51 6.77 13.19 -8.91
CA VAL A 51 7.75 12.95 -7.85
C VAL A 51 8.85 13.98 -7.96
N GLU A 52 9.24 14.55 -6.83
CA GLU A 52 10.41 15.42 -6.77
C GLU A 52 11.70 14.59 -6.85
N LEU A 53 12.64 15.04 -7.69
CA LEU A 53 13.96 14.44 -7.79
C LEU A 53 14.82 14.86 -6.59
N ASN A 54 14.74 14.08 -5.52
CA ASN A 54 15.52 14.27 -4.29
C ASN A 54 16.01 12.92 -3.72
N GLU A 55 16.71 12.93 -2.59
CA GLU A 55 17.24 11.71 -1.95
C GLU A 55 16.16 10.70 -1.53
N LYS A 56 14.91 11.15 -1.38
CA LYS A 56 13.74 10.33 -1.01
C LYS A 56 12.95 9.81 -2.21
N VAL A 57 13.37 10.08 -3.46
CA VAL A 57 12.64 9.70 -4.68
C VAL A 57 12.21 8.23 -4.70
N SER A 58 13.06 7.31 -4.24
CA SER A 58 12.73 5.87 -4.17
C SER A 58 11.61 5.57 -3.17
N LEU A 59 11.60 6.25 -2.02
CA LEU A 59 10.57 6.08 -1.00
C LEU A 59 9.25 6.68 -1.48
N ASP A 60 9.31 7.83 -2.16
CA ASP A 60 8.13 8.48 -2.72
C ASP A 60 7.52 7.65 -3.85
N LEU A 61 8.34 7.02 -4.70
CA LEU A 61 7.88 6.06 -5.71
C LEU A 61 7.19 4.85 -5.06
N GLU A 62 7.79 4.22 -4.04
CA GLU A 62 7.18 3.10 -3.33
C GLU A 62 5.82 3.48 -2.73
N LYS A 63 5.74 4.66 -2.10
CA LYS A 63 4.48 5.19 -1.54
C LYS A 63 3.42 5.39 -2.62
N ASN A 64 3.77 6.03 -3.73
CA ASN A 64 2.84 6.28 -4.82
C ASN A 64 2.35 4.98 -5.47
N PHE A 65 3.23 4.02 -5.73
CA PHE A 65 2.85 2.71 -6.27
C PHE A 65 1.93 1.94 -5.31
N THR A 66 2.25 1.95 -4.01
CA THR A 66 1.44 1.29 -2.99
C THR A 66 0.06 1.92 -2.90
N LYS A 67 -0.02 3.26 -2.87
CA LYS A 67 -1.28 4.00 -2.85
C LYS A 67 -2.13 3.67 -4.08
N LYS A 68 -1.55 3.71 -5.28
CA LYS A 68 -2.25 3.38 -6.53
C LYS A 68 -2.76 1.93 -6.54
N PHE A 69 -1.97 1.00 -6.01
CA PHE A 69 -2.38 -0.39 -5.87
C PHE A 69 -3.58 -0.54 -4.93
N ILE A 70 -3.57 0.12 -3.77
CA ILE A 70 -4.70 0.12 -2.83
C ILE A 70 -5.95 0.73 -3.45
N GLU A 71 -5.84 1.86 -4.15
CA GLU A 71 -6.97 2.49 -4.85
C GLU A 71 -7.59 1.53 -5.88
N ARG A 72 -6.76 0.89 -6.71
CA ARG A 72 -7.18 -0.09 -7.72
C ARG A 72 -7.87 -1.30 -7.09
N ILE A 73 -7.35 -1.83 -5.98
CA ILE A 73 -7.99 -2.93 -5.25
C ILE A 73 -9.31 -2.48 -4.62
N GLY A 74 -9.35 -1.30 -4.01
CA GLY A 74 -10.55 -0.73 -3.41
C GLY A 74 -11.69 -0.57 -4.43
N GLU A 75 -11.38 -0.20 -5.67
CA GLU A 75 -12.36 -0.20 -6.77
C GLU A 75 -12.99 -1.57 -7.00
N ILE A 76 -12.17 -2.63 -7.05
CA ILE A 76 -12.63 -4.00 -7.24
C ILE A 76 -13.48 -4.46 -6.05
N VAL A 77 -13.02 -4.22 -4.82
CA VAL A 77 -13.76 -4.55 -3.59
C VAL A 77 -15.15 -3.88 -3.59
N ARG A 78 -15.23 -2.59 -3.95
CA ARG A 78 -16.50 -1.84 -3.98
C ARG A 78 -17.55 -2.40 -4.93
N ILE A 79 -17.14 -3.00 -6.05
CA ILE A 79 -18.07 -3.58 -7.04
C ILE A 79 -18.35 -5.08 -6.77
N THR A 80 -17.64 -5.69 -5.82
CA THR A 80 -17.74 -7.12 -5.53
C THR A 80 -19.00 -7.45 -4.71
N PRO A 81 -19.78 -8.49 -5.07
CA PRO A 81 -20.97 -8.90 -4.33
C PRO A 81 -20.70 -9.25 -2.86
N SER A 82 -21.62 -8.84 -1.99
CA SER A 82 -21.61 -8.88 -0.51
C SER A 82 -20.56 -9.79 0.13
N LYS A 83 -20.78 -11.10 0.23
CA LYS A 83 -19.90 -12.02 0.97
C LYS A 83 -18.47 -12.06 0.43
N MET A 84 -18.31 -11.99 -0.89
CA MET A 84 -16.99 -11.97 -1.51
C MET A 84 -16.33 -10.59 -1.31
N GLY A 85 -17.10 -9.51 -1.40
CA GLY A 85 -16.60 -8.16 -1.15
C GLY A 85 -16.14 -7.97 0.29
N GLU A 86 -16.89 -8.51 1.26
CA GLU A 86 -16.51 -8.54 2.68
C GLU A 86 -15.21 -9.33 2.90
N PHE A 87 -15.09 -10.52 2.29
CA PHE A 87 -13.87 -11.30 2.32
C PHE A 87 -12.68 -10.55 1.73
N LEU A 88 -12.82 -9.97 0.53
CA LEU A 88 -11.74 -9.24 -0.12
C LEU A 88 -11.32 -8.00 0.68
N ARG A 89 -12.28 -7.27 1.25
CA ARG A 89 -12.01 -6.14 2.14
C ARG A 89 -11.16 -6.59 3.33
N ALA A 90 -11.61 -7.61 4.05
CA ALA A 90 -10.87 -8.16 5.17
C ALA A 90 -9.47 -8.64 4.75
N TYR A 91 -9.37 -9.35 3.63
CA TYR A 91 -8.10 -9.89 3.13
C TYR A 91 -7.08 -8.79 2.77
N PHE A 92 -7.51 -7.73 2.07
CA PHE A 92 -6.61 -6.67 1.64
C PHE A 92 -6.33 -5.65 2.75
N ASP A 93 -7.36 -5.15 3.43
CA ASP A 93 -7.19 -4.11 4.44
C ASP A 93 -6.35 -4.65 5.61
N PHE A 94 -6.61 -5.88 6.07
CA PHE A 94 -5.82 -6.51 7.12
C PHE A 94 -4.36 -6.77 6.68
N ARG A 95 -4.12 -7.12 5.42
CA ARG A 95 -2.75 -7.31 4.90
C ARG A 95 -1.94 -6.02 5.02
N PHE A 96 -2.51 -4.87 4.64
CA PHE A 96 -1.81 -3.59 4.72
C PHE A 96 -1.69 -3.08 6.15
N GLU A 97 -2.69 -3.34 6.98
CA GLU A 97 -2.61 -3.07 8.41
C GLU A 97 -1.42 -3.81 9.03
N VAL A 98 -1.28 -5.11 8.77
CA VAL A 98 -0.13 -5.91 9.23
C VAL A 98 1.21 -5.35 8.72
N LEU A 99 1.26 -4.78 7.51
CA LEU A 99 2.47 -4.11 7.02
C LEU A 99 2.78 -2.85 7.83
N ASN A 100 1.78 -2.04 8.15
CA ASN A 100 1.94 -0.86 9.01
C ASN A 100 2.36 -1.27 10.43
N LEU A 101 1.77 -2.31 11.02
CA LEU A 101 2.19 -2.83 12.32
C LEU A 101 3.67 -3.24 12.32
N LYS A 102 4.15 -3.93 11.27
CA LYS A 102 5.58 -4.25 11.13
C LYS A 102 6.46 -3.01 10.99
N ARG A 103 5.98 -1.96 10.30
CA ARG A 103 6.70 -0.68 10.19
C ARG A 103 6.81 0.01 11.55
N ILE A 104 5.73 0.04 12.33
CA ILE A 104 5.70 0.60 13.69
C ILE A 104 6.63 -0.19 14.62
N LEU A 105 6.51 -1.53 14.66
CA LEU A 105 7.36 -2.40 15.47
C LEU A 105 8.84 -2.18 15.17
N ARG A 106 9.20 -2.14 13.88
CA ARG A 106 10.58 -1.87 13.46
C ARG A 106 11.04 -0.49 13.87
N GLY A 107 10.22 0.55 13.69
CA GLY A 107 10.56 1.90 14.09
C GLY A 107 10.81 2.02 15.60
N LYS A 108 10.00 1.33 16.42
CA LYS A 108 10.23 1.24 17.88
C LYS A 108 11.47 0.43 18.24
N PHE A 109 11.76 -0.63 17.50
CA PHE A 109 12.99 -1.41 17.69
C PHE A 109 14.25 -0.61 17.35
N THR A 110 14.17 0.34 16.41
CA THR A 110 15.29 1.18 15.96
C THR A 110 15.28 2.58 16.58
N ASP A 111 14.53 2.82 17.65
CA ASP A 111 14.40 4.12 18.34
C ASP A 111 14.11 5.30 17.39
N SER A 112 13.33 5.05 16.33
CA SER A 112 12.91 6.09 15.39
C SER A 112 11.90 7.03 16.03
N SER A 113 11.94 8.31 15.68
CA SER A 113 10.96 9.29 16.17
C SER A 113 9.55 8.93 15.69
N GLU A 114 8.53 9.40 16.41
CA GLU A 114 7.14 9.17 16.03
C GLU A 114 6.83 9.73 14.64
N GLU A 115 7.37 10.89 14.29
CA GLU A 115 7.21 11.53 12.99
C GLU A 115 7.78 10.63 11.88
N MET A 116 8.99 10.09 12.07
CA MET A 116 9.61 9.18 11.11
C MET A 116 8.79 7.88 10.95
N ILE A 117 8.24 7.35 12.05
CA ILE A 117 7.38 6.18 12.00
C ILE A 117 6.12 6.49 11.18
N LYS A 118 5.43 7.61 11.47
CA LYS A 118 4.22 8.04 10.75
C LYS A 118 4.49 8.27 9.26
N GLU A 119 5.59 8.95 8.93
CA GLU A 119 6.01 9.18 7.55
C GLU A 119 6.29 7.87 6.79
N SER A 120 6.66 6.81 7.49
CA SER A 120 6.89 5.50 6.89
C SER A 120 5.61 4.70 6.63
N LEU A 121 4.47 5.06 7.23
CA LEU A 121 3.25 4.27 7.12
C LEU A 121 2.63 4.37 5.72
N ILE A 122 1.99 3.27 5.32
CA ILE A 122 1.12 3.25 4.16
C ILE A 122 -0.16 4.02 4.54
N PRO A 123 -0.59 5.03 3.75
CA PRO A 123 -1.72 5.89 4.10
C PRO A 123 -3.05 5.17 3.84
N ILE A 124 -3.41 4.26 4.74
CA ILE A 124 -4.66 3.50 4.73
C ILE A 124 -5.36 3.59 6.08
N ASP A 125 -6.69 3.51 6.03
CA ASP A 125 -7.47 3.26 7.23
C ASP A 125 -7.23 1.83 7.70
N PRO A 126 -6.91 1.61 8.99
CA PRO A 126 -6.85 0.26 9.54
C PRO A 126 -8.21 -0.44 9.47
N TYR A 127 -8.16 -1.77 9.36
CA TYR A 127 -9.27 -2.70 9.37
C TYR A 127 -9.77 -3.06 10.78
N LEU A 128 -8.89 -3.44 11.71
CA LEU A 128 -9.29 -3.93 13.05
C LEU A 128 -9.24 -2.85 14.13
N ILE A 129 -8.32 -1.90 14.00
CA ILE A 129 -8.14 -0.80 14.93
C ILE A 129 -8.68 0.50 14.33
N LYS A 130 -8.87 1.52 15.18
CA LYS A 130 -9.39 2.82 14.73
C LYS A 130 -8.34 3.65 13.98
N ASP A 131 -7.12 3.68 14.53
CA ASP A 131 -5.98 4.43 14.01
C ASP A 131 -4.69 3.84 14.58
N TYR A 132 -3.53 4.30 14.09
CA TYR A 132 -2.22 3.83 14.54
C TYR A 132 -1.61 4.71 15.66
N ASP A 133 -2.27 5.79 16.09
CA ASP A 133 -1.63 6.81 16.93
C ASP A 133 -1.25 6.27 18.31
N ASP A 134 -2.10 5.45 18.92
CA ASP A 134 -1.80 4.82 20.21
C ASP A 134 -0.63 3.81 20.13
N LEU A 135 -0.48 3.14 18.99
CA LEU A 135 0.64 2.23 18.75
C LEU A 135 1.94 2.99 18.49
N VAL A 136 1.89 4.05 17.68
CA VAL A 136 3.04 4.92 17.39
C VAL A 136 3.52 5.66 18.64
N SER A 137 2.64 6.09 19.51
CA SER A 137 2.99 6.80 20.77
C SER A 137 3.48 5.88 21.90
N SER A 138 3.61 4.58 21.65
CA SER A 138 4.09 3.63 22.67
C SER A 138 5.54 3.92 23.07
N GLU A 139 5.82 3.99 24.37
CA GLU A 139 7.13 4.38 24.91
C GLU A 139 8.28 3.42 24.54
N SER A 140 7.97 2.13 24.36
CA SER A 140 8.96 1.13 23.99
C SER A 140 8.35 0.01 23.15
N LEU A 141 9.22 -0.84 22.57
CA LEU A 141 8.80 -2.04 21.86
C LEU A 141 8.01 -2.99 22.76
N GLU A 142 8.42 -3.17 24.02
CA GLU A 142 7.73 -4.04 24.99
C GLU A 142 6.33 -3.54 25.30
N VAL A 143 6.15 -2.23 25.47
CA VAL A 143 4.85 -1.62 25.69
C VAL A 143 3.96 -1.84 24.47
N LEU A 144 4.49 -1.60 23.26
CA LEU A 144 3.77 -1.84 22.02
C LEU A 144 3.32 -3.29 21.87
N VAL A 145 4.20 -4.27 22.12
CA VAL A 145 3.87 -5.70 22.04
C VAL A 145 2.78 -6.08 23.06
N ARG A 146 2.81 -5.53 24.28
CA ARG A 146 1.75 -5.75 25.27
C ARG A 146 0.40 -5.21 24.80
N LYS A 147 0.37 -4.03 24.19
CA LYS A 147 -0.85 -3.46 23.62
C LYS A 147 -1.42 -4.31 22.49
N LEU A 148 -0.56 -4.89 21.66
CA LEU A 148 -0.99 -5.80 20.59
C LEU A 148 -1.56 -7.11 21.14
N ASN A 149 -0.91 -7.69 22.15
CA ASN A 149 -1.41 -8.92 22.79
C ASN A 149 -2.79 -8.67 23.40
N GLY A 150 -3.02 -7.66 24.23
CA GLY A 150 -4.39 -7.42 24.78
C GLY A 150 -5.39 -6.74 23.83
N GLY A 151 -5.11 -6.69 22.53
CA GLY A 151 -5.80 -5.81 21.57
C GLY A 151 -6.70 -6.54 20.57
N ALA A 152 -6.98 -5.89 19.43
CA ALA A 152 -7.81 -6.43 18.37
C ALA A 152 -7.18 -7.61 17.59
N TYR A 153 -5.96 -8.02 17.97
CA TYR A 153 -5.15 -9.03 17.29
C TYR A 153 -5.04 -10.35 18.06
N GLU A 154 -5.70 -10.46 19.21
CA GLU A 154 -5.78 -11.68 20.04
C GLU A 154 -6.90 -12.63 19.57
#